data_AF-A0A7C5C125-F1
#
_entry.id   AF-A0A7C5C125-F1
#
_cell.length_a   1.000
_cell.length_b   1.000
_cell.length_c   1.000
_cell.angle_alpha   90.00
_cell.angle_beta   90.00
_cell.angle_gamma   90.00
#
_symmetry.space_group_name_H-M   'P 1'
#
loop_
_entity.id
_entity.type
_entity.pdbx_description
1 polymer ?
#
loop_
_entity_poly.entity_id
_entity_poly.type
_entity_poly.pdbx_seq_one_letter_code
_entity_poly.pdbx_strand_id
1 'polypeptide(L)'
;LDSVYFQQNSFDAIDAAVSPERQRYVFNVILTILASNFTFKDKDEGRSYFNRLRQKFLDFNGVEWKSERFVALEKEISNMVAERSSGLDKAAEKILA
;
A
#
# COMPACT_ATOMS: atom_id res chain seq x y z
N LEU A 1 6.54 3.71 3.93
CA LEU A 1 7.31 3.14 2.81
C LEU A 1 8.17 1.96 3.28
N ASP A 2 9.01 2.18 4.31
CA ASP A 2 9.95 1.16 4.82
C ASP A 2 9.32 -0.21 5.09
N SER A 3 8.39 -0.31 6.04
CA SER A 3 7.82 -1.60 6.46
C SER A 3 6.90 -2.29 5.44
N VAL A 4 6.56 -1.62 4.34
CA VAL A 4 5.57 -2.15 3.37
C VAL A 4 6.16 -2.41 1.99
N TYR A 5 7.42 -1.99 1.76
CA TYR A 5 8.08 -2.14 0.46
C TYR A 5 9.58 -2.37 0.57
N PHE A 6 10.31 -1.52 1.31
CA PHE A 6 11.77 -1.66 1.40
C PHE A 6 12.23 -2.79 2.30
N GLN A 7 11.51 -3.02 3.40
CA GLN A 7 11.74 -4.15 4.28
C GLN A 7 11.04 -5.37 3.70
N GLN A 8 11.82 -6.42 3.40
CA GLN A 8 11.33 -7.72 2.96
C GLN A 8 11.72 -8.79 3.97
N ASN A 9 10.83 -9.76 4.19
CA ASN A 9 11.08 -10.88 5.07
C ASN A 9 11.75 -12.03 4.31
N SER A 10 13.08 -12.19 4.47
CA SER A 10 13.84 -13.24 3.80
C SER A 10 13.52 -14.67 4.27
N PHE A 11 12.74 -14.85 5.35
CA PHE A 11 12.29 -16.15 5.82
C PHE A 11 10.90 -16.54 5.28
N ASP A 12 10.18 -15.60 4.67
CA ASP A 12 8.90 -15.86 4.02
C ASP A 12 9.13 -16.23 2.54
N ALA A 13 8.66 -17.39 2.09
CA ALA A 13 8.94 -17.86 0.74
C ALA A 13 8.37 -16.97 -0.38
N ILE A 14 7.35 -16.16 -0.06
CA ILE A 14 6.69 -15.27 -1.01
C ILE A 14 7.39 -13.91 -1.03
N ASP A 15 7.78 -13.39 0.12
CA ASP A 15 8.41 -12.06 0.27
C ASP A 15 9.94 -12.08 0.12
N ALA A 16 10.58 -13.25 0.23
CA ALA A 16 12.03 -13.40 0.08
C ALA A 16 12.54 -13.14 -1.36
N ALA A 17 11.69 -13.32 -2.38
CA ALA A 17 12.08 -13.19 -3.79
C ALA A 17 10.93 -12.64 -4.65
N VAL A 18 10.63 -11.35 -4.47
CA VAL A 18 9.54 -10.67 -5.20
C VAL A 18 9.94 -10.42 -6.66
N SER A 19 9.14 -10.87 -7.62
CA SER A 19 9.40 -10.66 -9.06
C SER A 19 9.41 -9.16 -9.44
N PRO A 20 10.20 -8.73 -10.46
CA PRO A 20 10.21 -7.33 -10.89
C PRO A 20 8.85 -6.79 -11.32
N GLU A 21 7.98 -7.64 -11.88
CA GLU A 21 6.61 -7.25 -12.25
C GLU A 21 5.76 -6.93 -11.02
N ARG A 22 5.81 -7.80 -9.98
CA ARG A 22 5.13 -7.52 -8.71
C ARG A 22 5.71 -6.29 -8.03
N GLN A 23 7.02 -6.09 -8.03
CA GLN A 23 7.66 -4.90 -7.45
C GLN A 23 7.12 -3.61 -8.09
N ARG A 24 7.14 -3.51 -9.43
CA ARG A 24 6.60 -2.34 -10.15
C ARG A 24 5.12 -2.12 -9.84
N TYR A 25 4.34 -3.20 -9.81
CA TYR A 25 2.92 -3.15 -9.52
C TYR A 25 2.64 -2.60 -8.11
N VAL A 26 3.24 -3.20 -7.08
CA VAL A 26 3.07 -2.79 -5.68
C VAL A 26 3.61 -1.38 -5.46
N PHE A 27 4.72 -1.02 -6.10
CA PHE A 27 5.28 0.33 -6.04
C PHE A 27 4.30 1.36 -6.59
N ASN A 28 3.64 1.11 -7.72
CA ASN A 28 2.63 2.01 -8.28
C ASN A 28 1.42 2.21 -7.33
N VAL A 29 0.98 1.13 -6.67
CA VAL A 29 -0.07 1.23 -5.64
C VAL A 29 0.38 2.14 -4.50
N ILE A 30 1.57 1.93 -3.96
CA ILE A 30 2.12 2.74 -2.86
C ILE A 30 2.33 4.19 -3.29
N LEU A 31 2.82 4.41 -4.51
CA LEU A 31 3.06 5.74 -5.04
C LEU A 31 1.75 6.53 -5.16
N THR A 32 0.68 5.88 -5.60
CA THR A 32 -0.67 6.48 -5.66
C THR A 32 -1.16 6.88 -4.26
N ILE A 33 -0.91 6.04 -3.25
CA ILE A 33 -1.27 6.34 -1.86
C ILE A 33 -0.45 7.52 -1.33
N LEU A 34 0.87 7.55 -1.58
CA LEU A 34 1.74 8.67 -1.16
C LEU A 34 1.38 9.98 -1.86
N ALA A 35 0.90 9.90 -3.10
CA ALA A 35 0.40 11.03 -3.88
C ALA A 35 -1.03 11.43 -3.48
N SER A 36 -1.71 10.71 -2.60
CA SER A 36 -3.07 11.02 -2.18
C SER A 36 -3.09 11.94 -0.96
N ASN A 37 -4.04 12.89 -0.95
CA ASN A 37 -4.34 13.71 0.21
C ASN A 37 -5.23 12.96 1.19
N PHE A 38 -4.93 13.07 2.48
CA PHE A 38 -5.74 12.52 3.55
C PHE A 38 -6.06 13.59 4.58
N THR A 39 -7.31 13.61 5.02
CA THR A 39 -7.76 14.49 6.11
C THR A 39 -8.16 13.63 7.30
N PHE A 40 -7.61 13.97 8.47
CA PHE A 40 -7.95 13.34 9.74
C PHE A 40 -8.38 14.40 10.74
N LYS A 41 -9.29 14.05 11.64
CA LYS A 41 -9.74 14.94 12.71
C LYS A 41 -8.59 15.34 13.63
N ASP A 42 -7.72 14.38 13.93
CA ASP A 42 -6.59 14.55 14.82
C ASP A 42 -5.46 13.57 14.46
N LYS A 43 -4.33 13.74 15.15
CA LYS A 43 -3.12 12.94 14.95
C LYS A 43 -3.33 11.46 15.30
N ASP A 44 -4.17 11.16 16.29
CA ASP A 44 -4.40 9.77 16.74
C ASP A 44 -5.24 8.99 15.72
N GLU A 45 -6.23 9.64 15.11
CA GLU A 45 -6.98 9.07 13.99
C GLU A 45 -6.05 8.77 12.81
N GLY A 46 -5.21 9.73 12.41
CA GLY A 46 -4.24 9.53 11.33
C GLY A 46 -3.27 8.38 11.63
N ARG A 47 -2.71 8.33 12.84
CA ARG A 47 -1.82 7.25 13.27
C ARG A 47 -2.51 5.88 13.22
N SER A 48 -3.73 5.80 13.75
CA SER A 48 -4.53 4.56 13.74
C SER A 48 -4.85 4.09 12.32
N TYR A 49 -5.21 5.02 11.43
CA TYR A 49 -5.45 4.74 10.02
C TYR A 49 -4.20 4.14 9.34
N PHE A 50 -3.05 4.82 9.41
CA PHE A 50 -1.84 4.34 8.74
C PHE A 50 -1.27 3.06 9.35
N ASN A 51 -1.46 2.81 10.64
CA ASN A 51 -1.12 1.53 11.26
C ASN A 51 -1.97 0.37 10.71
N ARG A 52 -3.27 0.58 10.52
CA ARG A 52 -4.16 -0.42 9.91
C ARG A 52 -3.80 -0.65 8.44
N LEU A 53 -3.52 0.43 7.70
CA LEU A 53 -3.08 0.33 6.30
C LEU A 53 -1.77 -0.45 6.19
N ARG A 54 -0.79 -0.15 7.06
CA ARG A 54 0.47 -0.90 7.16
C ARG A 54 0.22 -2.38 7.40
N GLN A 55 -0.66 -2.75 8.33
CA GLN A 55 -0.96 -4.16 8.59
C GLN A 55 -1.52 -4.87 7.35
N LYS A 56 -2.45 -4.23 6.61
CA LYS A 56 -2.96 -4.79 5.35
C LYS A 56 -1.86 -5.02 4.31
N PHE A 57 -0.89 -4.11 4.23
CA PHE A 57 0.27 -4.30 3.35
C PHE A 57 1.19 -5.45 3.78
N LEU A 58 1.39 -5.66 5.08
CA LEU A 58 2.15 -6.82 5.56
C LEU A 58 1.48 -8.13 5.15
N ASP A 59 0.16 -8.20 5.31
CA ASP A 59 -0.62 -9.37 4.85
C ASP A 59 -0.55 -9.50 3.32
N PHE A 60 -0.62 -8.39 2.58
CA PHE A 60 -0.55 -8.35 1.12
C PHE A 60 0.82 -8.77 0.57
N ASN A 61 1.90 -8.49 1.28
CA ASN A 61 3.25 -8.89 0.89
C ASN A 61 3.47 -10.40 1.08
N GLY A 62 2.89 -10.99 2.13
CA GLY A 62 3.00 -12.41 2.44
C GLY A 62 2.05 -13.35 1.68
N VAL A 63 1.29 -12.87 0.68
CA VAL A 63 0.38 -13.73 -0.11
C VAL A 63 0.82 -13.91 -1.55
N GLU A 64 0.51 -15.07 -2.11
CA GLU A 64 0.88 -15.43 -3.47
C GLU A 64 0.33 -14.42 -4.49
N TRP A 65 1.19 -13.95 -5.38
CA TRP A 65 0.85 -12.93 -6.36
C TRP A 65 -0.25 -13.41 -7.31
N LYS A 66 -1.25 -12.56 -7.57
CA LYS A 66 -2.44 -12.85 -8.41
C LYS A 66 -3.33 -13.98 -7.88
N SER A 67 -3.10 -14.48 -6.66
CA SER A 67 -4.06 -15.36 -5.99
C SER A 67 -5.37 -14.64 -5.66
N GLU A 68 -6.44 -15.38 -5.39
CA GLU A 68 -7.70 -14.80 -4.93
C GLU A 68 -7.52 -13.97 -3.67
N ARG A 69 -6.64 -14.41 -2.75
CA ARG A 69 -6.35 -13.68 -1.52
C ARG A 69 -5.60 -12.37 -1.79
N PHE A 70 -4.68 -12.36 -2.74
CA PHE A 70 -3.98 -11.14 -3.17
C PHE A 70 -4.97 -10.11 -3.72
N VAL A 71 -5.86 -10.53 -4.64
CA VAL A 71 -6.88 -9.65 -5.22
C VAL A 71 -7.85 -9.13 -4.16
N ALA A 72 -8.24 -9.97 -3.19
CA ALA A 72 -9.09 -9.55 -2.08
C ALA A 72 -8.41 -8.48 -1.20
N LEU A 73 -7.15 -8.69 -0.80
CA LEU A 73 -6.40 -7.74 0.02
C LEU A 73 -6.14 -6.42 -0.71
N GLU A 74 -5.83 -6.48 -2.00
CA GLU A 74 -5.71 -5.31 -2.86
C GLU A 74 -7.00 -4.48 -2.87
N LYS A 75 -8.15 -5.14 -3.04
CA LYS A 75 -9.44 -4.46 -3.03
C LYS A 75 -9.73 -3.83 -1.67
N GLU A 76 -9.40 -4.52 -0.58
CA GLU A 76 -9.52 -3.97 0.78
C GLU A 76 -8.64 -2.71 0.97
N ILE A 77 -7.40 -2.73 0.48
CA ILE A 77 -6.48 -1.59 0.52
C ILE A 77 -7.03 -0.43 -0.31
N SER A 78 -7.43 -0.71 -1.55
CA SER A 78 -7.99 0.28 -2.48
C SER A 78 -9.23 0.95 -1.90
N ASN A 79 -10.18 0.16 -1.36
CA ASN A 79 -11.38 0.69 -0.72
C ASN A 79 -11.05 1.54 0.50
N MET A 80 -10.17 1.05 1.39
CA MET A 80 -9.75 1.78 2.59
C MET A 80 -9.12 3.14 2.25
N VAL A 81 -8.34 3.19 1.16
CA VAL A 81 -7.74 4.42 0.66
C VAL A 81 -8.79 5.34 0.03
N ALA A 82 -9.67 4.81 -0.81
CA ALA A 82 -10.71 5.58 -1.47
C ALA A 82 -11.72 6.21 -0.49
N GLU A 83 -12.05 5.51 0.60
CA GLU A 83 -12.96 6.00 1.64
C GLU A 83 -12.39 7.19 2.44
N ARG A 84 -11.06 7.35 2.47
CA ARG A 84 -10.39 8.35 3.31
C ARG A 84 -9.56 9.38 2.54
N SER A 85 -9.24 9.11 1.28
CA SER A 85 -8.55 10.04 0.39
C SER A 85 -9.47 11.16 -0.07
N SER A 86 -8.96 12.37 -0.15
CA SER A 86 -9.65 13.55 -0.70
C SER A 86 -9.21 13.89 -2.13
N GLY A 87 -8.51 12.96 -2.80
CA GLY A 87 -7.97 13.13 -4.15
C GLY A 87 -6.45 13.17 -4.18
N LEU A 88 -5.87 13.35 -5.36
CA LEU A 88 -4.42 13.45 -5.53
C LEU A 88 -3.90 14.84 -5.11
N ASP A 89 -2.69 14.86 -4.58
CA ASP A 89 -1.92 16.08 -4.38
C ASP A 89 -1.47 16.63 -5.74
N LYS A 90 -1.81 17.89 -6.01
CA LYS A 90 -1.40 18.61 -7.22
C LYS A 90 0.12 18.65 -7.38
N ALA A 91 0.87 18.67 -6.27
CA ALA A 91 2.33 18.60 -6.32
C ALA A 91 2.84 17.23 -6.77
N ALA A 92 2.05 16.17 -6.56
CA ALA A 92 2.38 14.80 -6.94
C ALA A 92 1.92 14.42 -8.36
N GLU A 93 1.15 15.26 -9.06
CA GLU A 93 0.72 15.01 -10.44
C GLU A 93 1.90 14.77 -11.39
N LYS A 94 3.04 15.45 -11.17
CA LYS A 94 4.26 15.28 -11.98
C LYS A 94 5.01 13.98 -11.70
N ILE A 95 4.72 13.30 -10.60
CA ILE A 95 5.38 12.06 -10.17
C ILE A 95 4.65 10.85 -10.77
N LEU A 96 3.36 11.00 -11.10
CA LEU A 96 2.51 9.97 -11.68
C LEU A 96 2.36 10.06 -13.21
N ALA A 97 2.88 11.13 -13.84
CA ALA A 97 2.87 11.36 -15.29
C ALA A 97 4.10 10.72 -15.98
#